data_AF-A0A5C7LZ64-F1
#
_entry.id   AF-A0A5C7LZ64-F1
#
_cell.length_a   1.000
_cell.length_b   1.000
_cell.length_c   1.000
_cell.angle_alpha   90.00
_cell.angle_beta   90.00
_cell.angle_gamma   90.00
#
_symmetry.space_group_name_H-M   'P 1'
#
loop_
_entity.id
_entity.type
_entity.pdbx_description
1 polymer ?
#
loop_
_entity_poly.entity_id
_entity_poly.type
_entity_poly.pdbx_seq_one_letter_code
_entity_poly.pdbx_strand_id
1 'polypeptide(L)'
;MPKKPPTAGTAPQPFLRVVLQRHECDCAVAALAMYLSVRYEDVLLAFDKPVIDVGAIVKDMVAVADRLKQPLRVRRKFDLESDSGILRVDLLNDTKAHVVVLHDGIVFNTDGAVWDVDDYLTAENAKPMQLLTRK
;
A
#
# COMPACT_ATOMS: atom_id res chain seq x y z
N MET A 1 14.31 16.33 -47.10
CA MET A 1 14.16 16.86 -45.73
C MET A 1 14.09 15.67 -44.77
N PRO A 2 15.01 15.53 -43.81
CA PRO A 2 14.98 14.44 -42.84
C PRO A 2 13.78 14.61 -41.90
N LYS A 3 12.97 13.55 -41.75
CA LYS A 3 11.85 13.52 -40.79
C LYS A 3 12.42 13.59 -39.37
N LYS A 4 11.98 14.59 -38.60
CA LYS A 4 12.27 14.72 -37.17
C LYS A 4 11.83 13.43 -36.47
N PRO A 5 12.69 12.78 -35.66
CA PRO A 5 12.31 11.56 -34.96
C PRO A 5 11.13 11.87 -34.01
N PRO A 6 10.17 10.94 -33.88
CA PRO A 6 9.09 11.10 -32.93
C PRO A 6 9.69 11.30 -31.54
N THR A 7 9.30 12.38 -30.86
CA THR A 7 9.58 12.56 -29.44
C THR A 7 9.13 11.30 -28.72
N ALA A 8 10.07 10.62 -28.04
CA ALA A 8 9.78 9.40 -27.31
C ALA A 8 8.60 9.66 -26.37
N GLY A 9 7.41 9.17 -26.75
CA GLY A 9 6.23 9.27 -25.92
C GLY A 9 6.53 8.53 -24.62
N THR A 10 6.18 9.14 -23.48
CA THR A 10 6.29 8.50 -22.18
C THR A 10 5.60 7.14 -22.26
N ALA A 11 6.35 6.06 -22.01
CA ALA A 11 5.79 4.72 -22.05
C ALA A 11 4.56 4.65 -21.12
N PRO A 12 3.49 3.94 -21.52
CA PRO A 12 2.31 3.81 -20.68
C PRO A 12 2.72 3.24 -19.32
N GLN A 13 2.30 3.91 -18.25
CA GLN A 13 2.52 3.43 -16.89
C GLN A 13 1.39 2.46 -16.52
N PRO A 14 1.69 1.38 -15.78
CA PRO A 14 0.65 0.50 -15.26
C PRO A 14 -0.24 1.26 -14.28
N PHE A 15 -1.51 0.87 -14.22
CA PHE A 15 -2.46 1.42 -13.27
C PHE A 15 -2.05 1.13 -11.81
N LEU A 16 -1.71 -0.14 -11.55
CA LEU A 16 -1.17 -0.61 -10.28
C LEU A 16 -0.05 -1.61 -10.56
N ARG A 17 1.02 -1.55 -9.78
CA ARG A 17 2.05 -2.59 -9.75
C ARG A 17 1.87 -3.38 -8.47
N VAL A 18 1.53 -4.67 -8.60
CA VAL A 18 1.48 -5.57 -7.45
C VAL A 18 2.90 -5.80 -6.94
N VAL A 19 3.11 -5.57 -5.65
CA VAL A 19 4.39 -5.77 -4.96
C VAL A 19 4.11 -6.69 -3.79
N LEU A 20 4.73 -7.87 -3.83
CA LEU A 20 4.58 -8.87 -2.79
C LEU A 20 5.47 -8.53 -1.59
N GLN A 21 4.97 -8.78 -0.38
CA GLN A 21 5.80 -8.83 0.80
C GLN A 21 6.80 -10.00 0.70
N ARG A 22 7.96 -9.83 1.30
CA ARG A 22 9.08 -10.79 1.22
C ARG A 22 9.34 -11.47 2.56
N HIS A 23 8.78 -10.94 3.64
CA HIS A 23 8.96 -11.41 5.00
C HIS A 23 7.60 -11.44 5.72
N GLU A 24 7.59 -11.82 7.00
CA GLU A 24 6.35 -11.91 7.78
C GLU A 24 5.83 -10.54 8.23
N CYS A 25 6.73 -9.60 8.53
CA CYS A 25 6.38 -8.31 9.14
C CYS A 25 6.51 -7.10 8.20
N ASP A 26 6.80 -7.28 6.91
CA ASP A 26 7.05 -6.21 5.94
C ASP A 26 5.83 -5.85 5.07
N CYS A 27 4.62 -6.25 5.46
CA CYS A 27 3.38 -5.89 4.76
C CYS A 27 3.26 -4.38 4.48
N ALA A 28 3.71 -3.54 5.41
CA ALA A 28 3.74 -2.09 5.22
C ALA A 28 4.71 -1.63 4.12
N VAL A 29 5.85 -2.32 3.94
CA VAL A 29 6.81 -2.01 2.87
C VAL A 29 6.16 -2.30 1.52
N ALA A 30 5.55 -3.48 1.38
CA ALA A 30 4.85 -3.89 0.18
C ALA A 30 3.67 -2.96 -0.16
N ALA A 31 2.80 -2.67 0.82
CA ALA A 31 1.64 -1.80 0.61
C ALA A 31 2.02 -0.37 0.22
N LEU A 32 3.06 0.20 0.86
CA LEU A 32 3.60 1.51 0.49
C LEU A 32 4.18 1.48 -0.93
N ALA A 33 4.95 0.45 -1.28
CA ALA A 33 5.54 0.32 -2.61
C ALA A 33 4.46 0.23 -3.70
N MET A 34 3.42 -0.57 -3.48
CA MET A 34 2.25 -0.67 -4.37
C MET A 34 1.56 0.68 -4.54
N TYR A 35 1.13 1.28 -3.42
CA TYR A 35 0.28 2.47 -3.44
C TYR A 35 1.01 3.75 -3.90
N LEU A 36 2.29 3.89 -3.56
CA LEU A 36 3.12 5.02 -3.97
C LEU A 36 3.79 4.81 -5.33
N SER A 37 3.64 3.61 -5.91
CA SER A 37 4.26 3.23 -7.20
C SER A 37 5.79 3.43 -7.20
N VAL A 38 6.44 3.01 -6.12
CA VAL A 38 7.89 3.07 -5.93
C VAL A 38 8.46 1.65 -5.77
N ARG A 39 9.78 1.51 -5.75
CA ARG A 39 10.38 0.19 -5.54
C ARG A 39 10.26 -0.23 -4.08
N TYR A 40 10.10 -1.52 -3.86
CA TYR A 40 10.14 -2.13 -2.54
C TYR A 40 11.40 -1.73 -1.76
N GLU A 41 12.57 -1.74 -2.42
CA GLU A 41 13.84 -1.41 -1.75
C GLU A 41 13.92 0.06 -1.33
N ASP A 42 13.36 0.98 -2.11
CA ASP A 42 13.35 2.41 -1.78
C ASP A 42 12.52 2.66 -0.51
N VAL A 43 11.40 1.93 -0.36
CA VAL A 43 10.56 1.97 0.84
C VAL A 43 11.29 1.36 2.02
N LEU A 44 11.90 0.19 1.84
CA LEU A 44 12.62 -0.52 2.91
C LEU A 44 13.75 0.36 3.49
N LEU A 45 14.53 1.01 2.62
CA LEU A 45 15.63 1.91 3.01
C LEU A 45 15.15 3.22 3.67
N ALA A 46 13.89 3.61 3.45
CA ALA A 46 13.33 4.83 4.02
C ALA A 46 12.87 4.68 5.48
N PHE A 47 12.78 3.45 6.01
CA PHE A 47 12.52 3.20 7.44
C PHE A 47 13.81 3.38 8.26
N ASP A 48 13.73 4.06 9.42
CA ASP A 48 14.89 4.23 10.33
C ASP A 48 15.08 3.05 11.31
N LYS A 49 14.41 1.93 11.04
CA LYS A 49 14.34 0.79 11.94
C LYS A 49 14.27 -0.51 11.14
N PRO A 50 14.63 -1.66 11.73
CA PRO A 50 14.58 -2.95 11.05
C PRO A 50 13.12 -3.42 10.88
N VAL A 51 12.38 -2.81 9.95
CA VAL A 51 10.94 -3.02 9.75
C VAL A 51 10.58 -4.48 9.44
N ILE A 52 11.50 -5.23 8.84
CA ILE A 52 11.35 -6.68 8.57
C ILE A 52 11.21 -7.49 9.87
N ASP A 53 11.83 -7.03 10.96
CA ASP A 53 11.84 -7.75 12.24
C ASP A 53 10.72 -7.27 13.17
N VAL A 54 10.41 -5.96 13.15
CA VAL A 54 9.52 -5.33 14.14
C VAL A 54 8.19 -4.82 13.57
N GLY A 55 8.01 -4.86 12.25
CA GLY A 55 6.86 -4.29 11.56
C GLY A 55 6.82 -2.75 11.58
N ALA A 56 5.78 -2.18 11.00
CA ALA A 56 5.57 -0.73 10.95
C ALA A 56 4.26 -0.33 11.63
N ILE A 57 4.28 0.80 12.33
CA ILE A 57 3.06 1.47 12.76
C ILE A 57 2.70 2.57 11.76
N VAL A 58 1.45 3.05 11.80
CA VAL A 58 0.94 4.09 10.88
C VAL A 58 1.81 5.35 10.88
N LYS A 59 2.37 5.73 12.04
CA LYS A 59 3.28 6.87 12.16
C LYS A 59 4.54 6.67 11.30
N ASP A 60 5.10 5.47 11.27
CA ASP A 60 6.27 5.15 10.46
C ASP A 60 5.95 5.24 8.98
N MET A 61 4.79 4.71 8.57
CA MET A 61 4.34 4.74 7.18
C MET A 61 4.16 6.17 6.65
N VAL A 62 3.58 7.06 7.46
CA VAL A 62 3.44 8.48 7.11
C VAL A 62 4.82 9.14 6.97
N ALA A 63 5.74 8.88 7.89
CA ALA A 63 7.09 9.44 7.84
C ALA A 63 7.88 8.96 6.62
N VAL A 64 7.77 7.67 6.28
CA VAL A 64 8.36 7.10 5.07
C VAL A 64 7.79 7.75 3.81
N ALA A 65 6.46 7.91 3.73
CA ALA A 65 5.82 8.54 2.58
C ALA A 65 6.24 10.02 2.42
N ASP A 66 6.38 10.76 3.52
CA ASP A 66 6.93 12.12 3.52
C ASP A 66 8.38 12.17 3.00
N ARG A 67 9.23 11.21 3.39
CA ARG A 67 10.62 11.09 2.88
C ARG A 67 10.66 10.83 1.39
N LEU A 68 9.76 9.98 0.90
CA LEU A 68 9.58 9.65 -0.51
C LEU A 68 8.86 10.76 -1.30
N LYS A 69 8.61 11.93 -0.70
CA LYS A 69 7.95 13.09 -1.32
C LYS A 69 6.53 12.81 -1.81
N GLN A 70 5.85 11.82 -1.21
CA GLN A 70 4.47 11.46 -1.50
C GLN A 70 3.67 11.39 -0.18
N PRO A 71 3.40 12.55 0.46
CA PRO A 71 2.89 12.58 1.82
C PRO A 71 1.49 11.96 1.93
N LEU A 72 1.28 11.18 3.00
CA LEU A 72 0.00 10.53 3.28
C LEU A 72 -0.78 11.26 4.39
N ARG A 73 -2.10 11.11 4.34
CA ARG A 73 -3.07 11.55 5.35
C ARG A 73 -3.81 10.35 5.91
N VAL A 74 -3.87 10.26 7.23
CA VAL A 74 -4.65 9.23 7.94
C VAL A 74 -6.11 9.66 8.05
N ARG A 75 -7.03 8.77 7.67
CA ARG A 75 -8.48 8.93 7.80
C ARG A 75 -9.04 7.82 8.69
N ARG A 76 -9.91 8.19 9.63
CA ARG A 76 -10.72 7.25 10.44
C ARG A 76 -12.15 7.08 9.93
N LYS A 77 -12.58 7.97 9.03
CA LYS A 77 -13.86 7.91 8.34
C LYS A 77 -13.57 7.81 6.85
N PHE A 78 -13.99 6.70 6.27
CA PHE A 78 -13.79 6.34 4.87
C PHE A 78 -14.88 5.37 4.46
N ASP A 79 -15.08 5.27 3.15
CA ASP A 79 -16.02 4.38 2.49
C ASP A 79 -15.23 3.28 1.78
N LEU A 80 -15.48 2.02 2.11
CA LEU A 80 -14.72 0.89 1.58
C LEU A 80 -14.96 0.67 0.07
N GLU A 81 -16.12 1.06 -0.43
CA GLU A 81 -16.53 0.84 -1.81
C GLU A 81 -15.95 1.89 -2.78
N SER A 82 -15.62 3.07 -2.26
CA SER A 82 -15.31 4.23 -3.11
C SER A 82 -14.02 4.97 -2.73
N ASP A 83 -13.51 4.81 -1.52
CA ASP A 83 -12.21 5.38 -1.17
C ASP A 83 -11.06 4.45 -1.57
N SER A 84 -9.94 5.07 -1.95
CA SER A 84 -8.70 4.38 -2.30
C SER A 84 -7.57 4.77 -1.35
N GLY A 85 -6.74 3.82 -0.95
CA GLY A 85 -5.65 4.06 0.00
C GLY A 85 -4.96 2.80 0.49
N ILE A 86 -4.09 2.95 1.49
CA ILE A 86 -3.58 1.83 2.27
C ILE A 86 -4.50 1.63 3.46
N LEU A 87 -5.22 0.51 3.49
CA LEU A 87 -6.15 0.16 4.55
C LEU A 87 -5.40 -0.60 5.64
N ARG A 88 -5.44 -0.08 6.87
CA ARG A 88 -5.04 -0.80 8.07
C ARG A 88 -6.23 -1.57 8.61
N VAL A 89 -6.04 -2.87 8.82
CA VAL A 89 -7.01 -3.76 9.45
C VAL A 89 -6.41 -4.36 10.72
N ASP A 90 -7.25 -4.65 11.71
CA ASP A 90 -6.90 -5.52 12.83
C ASP A 90 -7.46 -6.92 12.51
N LEU A 91 -6.59 -7.94 12.49
CA LEU A 91 -7.01 -9.33 12.29
C LEU A 91 -7.53 -9.86 13.62
N LEU A 92 -8.81 -10.20 13.74
CA LEU A 92 -9.40 -10.50 15.06
C LEU A 92 -8.97 -11.86 15.63
N ASN A 93 -8.47 -12.75 14.77
CA ASN A 93 -7.93 -14.06 15.15
C ASN A 93 -6.42 -14.02 15.45
N ASP A 94 -5.76 -12.88 15.22
CA ASP A 94 -4.34 -12.67 15.50
C ASP A 94 -4.18 -11.45 16.41
N THR A 95 -3.05 -11.36 17.11
CA THR A 95 -2.66 -10.14 17.82
C THR A 95 -2.02 -9.10 16.89
N LYS A 96 -1.85 -9.44 15.61
CA LYS A 96 -1.15 -8.62 14.62
C LYS A 96 -2.12 -7.76 13.80
N ALA A 97 -1.74 -6.51 13.59
CA ALA A 97 -2.38 -5.64 12.61
C ALA A 97 -1.78 -5.89 11.22
N HIS A 98 -2.59 -5.78 10.18
CA HIS A 98 -2.16 -5.95 8.79
C HIS A 98 -2.49 -4.71 7.97
N VAL A 99 -1.81 -4.56 6.83
CA VAL A 99 -2.08 -3.47 5.89
C VAL A 99 -2.16 -3.98 4.47
N VAL A 100 -3.16 -3.50 3.74
CA VAL A 100 -3.45 -3.86 2.34
C VAL A 100 -3.70 -2.60 1.53
N VAL A 101 -3.66 -2.69 0.20
CA VAL A 101 -4.08 -1.58 -0.66
C VAL A 101 -5.56 -1.77 -1.01
N LEU A 102 -6.37 -0.76 -0.72
CA LEU A 102 -7.78 -0.67 -1.10
C LEU A 102 -7.91 0.26 -2.29
N HIS A 103 -8.68 -0.16 -3.29
CA HIS A 103 -9.02 0.67 -4.44
C HIS A 103 -10.41 0.30 -4.96
N ASP A 104 -11.38 1.21 -4.80
CA ASP A 104 -12.75 1.11 -5.31
C ASP A 104 -13.41 -0.25 -5.00
N GLY A 105 -13.50 -0.61 -3.72
CA GLY A 105 -14.07 -1.88 -3.26
C GLY A 105 -13.16 -3.10 -3.42
N ILE A 106 -11.99 -2.96 -4.06
CA ILE A 106 -11.06 -4.06 -4.30
C ILE A 106 -9.86 -3.98 -3.37
N VAL A 107 -9.58 -5.08 -2.69
CA VAL A 107 -8.38 -5.26 -1.85
C VAL A 107 -7.29 -5.97 -2.63
N PHE A 108 -6.12 -5.35 -2.68
CA PHE A 108 -4.87 -5.93 -3.14
C PHE A 108 -4.02 -6.28 -1.92
N ASN A 109 -4.02 -7.55 -1.55
CA ASN A 109 -3.26 -8.06 -0.43
C ASN A 109 -1.77 -8.19 -0.78
N THR A 110 -0.91 -8.13 0.24
CA THR A 110 0.54 -8.13 0.06
C THR A 110 1.13 -9.52 -0.27
N ASP A 111 0.31 -10.58 -0.25
CA ASP A 111 0.64 -11.90 -0.77
C ASP A 111 0.32 -12.05 -2.28
N GLY A 112 -0.26 -11.01 -2.89
CA GLY A 112 -0.65 -10.97 -4.31
C GLY A 112 -2.08 -11.41 -4.58
N ALA A 113 -2.84 -11.79 -3.54
CA ALA A 113 -4.25 -12.08 -3.66
C ALA A 113 -5.06 -10.79 -3.89
N VAL A 114 -6.13 -10.91 -4.66
CA VAL A 114 -7.04 -9.81 -5.00
C VAL A 114 -8.44 -10.23 -4.63
N TRP A 115 -9.14 -9.37 -3.91
CA TRP A 115 -10.43 -9.68 -3.29
C TRP A 115 -11.40 -8.53 -3.45
N ASP A 116 -12.69 -8.86 -3.47
CA ASP A 116 -13.71 -7.92 -3.03
C ASP A 116 -13.50 -7.60 -1.54
N VAL A 117 -13.78 -6.37 -1.12
CA VAL A 117 -13.49 -5.93 0.26
C VAL A 117 -14.32 -6.68 1.29
N ASP A 118 -15.59 -7.01 1.02
CA ASP A 118 -16.44 -7.73 1.97
C ASP A 118 -15.99 -9.19 2.11
N ASP A 119 -15.59 -9.82 1.00
CA ASP A 119 -15.03 -11.17 0.98
C ASP A 119 -13.71 -11.22 1.76
N TYR A 120 -12.84 -10.22 1.57
CA TYR A 120 -11.58 -10.11 2.29
C TYR A 120 -11.79 -9.98 3.81
N LEU A 121 -12.66 -9.04 4.23
CA LEU A 121 -12.92 -8.81 5.65
C LEU A 121 -13.55 -10.04 6.32
N THR A 122 -14.38 -10.77 5.58
CA THR A 122 -14.99 -12.02 6.05
C THR A 122 -13.97 -13.16 6.15
N ALA A 123 -13.18 -13.39 5.08
CA ALA A 123 -12.22 -14.48 5.01
C ALA A 123 -11.10 -14.34 6.06
N GLU A 124 -10.58 -13.12 6.24
CA GLU A 124 -9.50 -12.82 7.19
C GLU A 124 -10.01 -12.53 8.61
N ASN A 125 -11.34 -12.53 8.82
CA ASN A 125 -11.98 -12.07 10.06
C ASN A 125 -11.39 -10.73 10.52
N ALA A 126 -11.33 -9.78 9.59
CA ALA A 126 -10.59 -8.53 9.73
C ALA A 126 -11.53 -7.35 10.02
N LYS A 127 -11.04 -6.41 10.83
CA LYS A 127 -11.76 -5.17 11.12
C LYS A 127 -11.03 -3.98 10.51
N PRO A 128 -11.67 -3.19 9.63
CA PRO A 128 -11.08 -1.99 9.07
C PRO A 128 -10.94 -0.90 10.14
N MET A 129 -9.76 -0.27 10.21
CA MET A 129 -9.43 0.68 11.27
C MET A 129 -9.15 2.08 10.75
N GLN A 130 -8.25 2.20 9.76
CA GLN A 130 -7.76 3.47 9.26
C GLN A 130 -7.40 3.34 7.78
N LEU A 131 -7.62 4.41 7.02
CA LEU A 131 -7.20 4.50 5.63
C LEU A 131 -6.13 5.58 5.47
N LEU A 132 -4.99 5.24 4.89
CA LEU A 132 -3.95 6.19 4.53
C LEU A 132 -4.13 6.57 3.06
N THR A 133 -4.35 7.85 2.80
CA THR A 133 -4.65 8.39 1.47
C THR A 133 -3.62 9.44 1.10
N ARG A 134 -3.47 9.77 -0.20
CA ARG A 134 -2.57 10.87 -0.60
C ARG A 134 -3.16 12.20 -0.10
N LYS A 135 -2.28 13.13 0.29
CA LYS A 135 -2.70 14.50 0.64
C LYS A 135 -3.17 15.27 -0.58
#